data_AF-A0A7W9LS75-F1
#
_entry.id   AF-A0A7W9LS75-F1
#
_cell.length_a   1.000
_cell.length_b   1.000
_cell.length_c   1.000
_cell.angle_alpha   90.00
_cell.angle_beta   90.00
_cell.angle_gamma   90.00
#
_symmetry.space_group_name_H-M   'P 1'
#
loop_
_entity.id
_entity.type
_entity.pdbx_description
1 polymer ?
#
loop_
_entity_poly.entity_id
_entity_poly.type
_entity_poly.pdbx_seq_one_letter_code
_entity_poly.pdbx_strand_id
1 'polypeptide(L)'
;MLHSAEVHEAAGGTVTQVPVDRGGAVDAAAYGDALRADTALACLQSANHEVGTEQPVAEVAEACRAAGVPLLVDAAQSLGWGPVEGDWSLLTASAHKWGGPAGVGLLAVRKGVRFAPQGPVDERESGRAAGFENIPAIVAAAASLRAVRAEAAEEALRLRELTERIRVRVPRAVPDVEVVGDPVRRLPGVVTFSCLYVDGETLLHELDREGFSVSSGSSCTSSTLTPSHVLRAMGVLSEGNVRVSLPLGVAEEEVERFLTVLPGAVASVREKLGAPVASEVAREENVLVVDSLGKRCPIPVIELAKVIGDVPVSGLVRVLSDDEAARLDIPAWCAMRNQEYVGEEPADKGTAYLIRRVS
;
A
#
# COMPACT_ATOMS: atom_id res chain seq x y z
N MET A 1 -2.78 -10.60 -10.45
CA MET A 1 -2.13 -9.86 -11.55
C MET A 1 -0.63 -10.12 -11.64
N LEU A 2 0.16 -9.85 -10.60
CA LEU A 2 1.64 -10.00 -10.64
C LEU A 2 2.10 -11.41 -11.05
N HIS A 3 1.61 -12.46 -10.40
CA HIS A 3 1.95 -13.84 -10.79
C HIS A 3 1.60 -14.17 -12.25
N SER A 4 0.52 -13.59 -12.79
CA SER A 4 0.14 -13.78 -14.20
C SER A 4 1.10 -13.07 -15.15
N ALA A 5 1.62 -11.90 -14.74
CA ALA A 5 2.65 -11.17 -15.47
C ALA A 5 3.98 -11.94 -15.48
N GLU A 6 4.39 -12.47 -14.32
CA GLU A 6 5.59 -13.32 -14.19
C GLU A 6 5.53 -14.56 -15.09
N VAL A 7 4.39 -15.26 -15.11
CA VAL A 7 4.17 -16.40 -16.01
C VAL A 7 4.23 -15.97 -17.47
N HIS A 8 3.71 -14.79 -17.82
CA HIS A 8 3.77 -14.27 -19.18
C HIS A 8 5.21 -13.93 -19.62
N GLU A 9 6.00 -13.29 -18.76
CA GLU A 9 7.43 -13.02 -19.02
C GLU A 9 8.23 -14.32 -19.14
N ALA A 10 7.98 -15.29 -18.26
CA ALA A 10 8.62 -16.60 -18.31
C ALA A 10 8.32 -17.36 -19.61
N ALA A 11 7.17 -17.09 -20.24
CA ALA A 11 6.80 -17.64 -21.55
C ALA A 11 7.37 -16.85 -22.74
N GLY A 12 8.24 -15.85 -22.50
CA GLY A 12 8.86 -15.02 -23.55
C GLY A 12 8.06 -13.76 -23.91
N GLY A 13 7.02 -13.43 -23.13
CA GLY A 13 6.29 -12.18 -23.24
C GLY A 13 7.06 -10.98 -22.69
N THR A 14 6.48 -9.78 -22.83
CA THR A 14 7.04 -8.54 -22.28
C THR A 14 6.03 -7.89 -21.34
N VAL A 15 6.51 -7.40 -20.19
CA VAL A 15 5.67 -6.70 -19.21
C VAL A 15 6.24 -5.32 -18.96
N THR A 16 5.34 -4.33 -18.87
CA THR A 16 5.66 -2.98 -18.44
C THR A 16 4.90 -2.70 -17.15
N GLN A 17 5.63 -2.38 -16.08
CA GLN A 17 5.03 -1.98 -14.81
C GLN A 17 4.92 -0.46 -14.77
N VAL A 18 3.70 0.05 -14.62
CA VAL A 18 3.44 1.48 -14.47
C VAL A 18 3.62 1.85 -12.99
N PRO A 19 4.44 2.86 -12.65
CA PRO A 19 4.65 3.27 -11.26
C PRO A 19 3.38 3.91 -10.67
N VAL A 20 3.33 3.95 -9.34
CA VAL A 20 2.30 4.66 -8.57
C VAL A 20 2.91 5.86 -7.86
N ASP A 21 2.08 6.82 -7.50
CA ASP A 21 2.47 7.92 -6.62
C ASP A 21 2.58 7.49 -5.14
N ARG A 22 2.93 8.43 -4.27
CA ARG A 22 2.98 8.19 -2.80
C ARG A 22 1.60 7.85 -2.21
N GLY A 23 0.51 8.22 -2.87
CA GLY A 23 -0.85 7.84 -2.50
C GLY A 23 -1.20 6.42 -2.92
N GLY A 24 -0.41 5.79 -3.79
CA GLY A 24 -0.65 4.45 -4.33
C GLY A 24 -1.58 4.44 -5.55
N ALA A 25 -1.80 5.59 -6.20
CA ALA A 25 -2.56 5.69 -7.43
C ALA A 25 -1.63 5.71 -8.66
N VAL A 26 -2.05 5.08 -9.75
CA VAL A 26 -1.40 5.28 -11.05
C VAL A 26 -1.77 6.64 -11.64
N ASP A 27 -0.85 7.26 -12.37
CA ASP A 27 -1.19 8.38 -13.24
C ASP A 27 -1.73 7.86 -14.58
N ALA A 28 -2.91 8.36 -14.99
CA ALA A 28 -3.58 7.86 -16.18
C ALA A 28 -2.84 8.23 -17.48
N ALA A 29 -2.14 9.37 -17.52
CA ALA A 29 -1.34 9.77 -18.68
C ALA A 29 -0.10 8.88 -18.80
N ALA A 30 0.64 8.67 -17.71
CA ALA A 30 1.77 7.74 -17.67
C ALA A 30 1.35 6.30 -18.02
N TYR A 31 0.14 5.88 -17.61
CA TYR A 31 -0.42 4.60 -18.00
C TYR A 31 -0.65 4.52 -19.52
N GLY A 32 -1.19 5.58 -20.12
CA GLY A 32 -1.37 5.71 -21.56
C GLY A 32 -0.05 5.72 -22.33
N ASP A 33 0.95 6.46 -21.85
CA ASP A 33 2.29 6.54 -22.46
C ASP A 33 3.04 5.20 -22.42
N ALA A 34 2.72 4.33 -21.46
CA ALA A 34 3.26 2.99 -21.36
C ALA A 34 2.64 2.00 -22.37
N LEU A 35 1.52 2.35 -23.01
CA LEU A 35 0.89 1.52 -24.03
C LEU A 35 1.70 1.56 -25.33
N ARG A 36 1.95 0.39 -25.91
CA ARG A 36 2.72 0.19 -27.13
C ARG A 36 1.82 -0.41 -28.21
N ALA A 37 2.25 -0.32 -29.46
CA ALA A 37 1.53 -0.90 -30.58
C ALA A 37 1.35 -2.43 -30.49
N ASP A 38 2.23 -3.11 -29.74
CA ASP A 38 2.21 -4.55 -29.49
C ASP A 38 1.64 -4.91 -28.09
N THR A 39 1.06 -3.96 -27.35
CA THR A 39 0.42 -4.25 -26.06
C THR A 39 -0.84 -5.08 -26.25
N ALA A 40 -0.82 -6.33 -25.76
CA ALA A 40 -1.94 -7.25 -25.89
C ALA A 40 -3.06 -7.05 -24.84
N LEU A 41 -2.70 -6.60 -23.64
CA LEU A 41 -3.62 -6.44 -22.51
C LEU A 41 -3.05 -5.42 -21.51
N ALA A 42 -3.88 -4.46 -21.11
CA ALA A 42 -3.65 -3.60 -19.95
C ALA A 42 -4.34 -4.21 -18.72
N CYS A 43 -3.74 -4.06 -17.54
CA CYS A 43 -4.23 -4.64 -16.29
C CYS A 43 -4.19 -3.59 -15.17
N LEU A 44 -5.32 -3.35 -14.50
CA LEU A 44 -5.40 -2.38 -13.40
C LEU A 44 -6.30 -2.89 -12.28
N GLN A 45 -5.88 -2.74 -11.03
CA GLN A 45 -6.75 -2.97 -9.87
C GLN A 45 -7.75 -1.81 -9.76
N SER A 46 -9.00 -2.04 -9.38
CA SER A 46 -9.93 -0.94 -9.14
C SER A 46 -9.62 -0.19 -7.84
N ALA A 47 -9.09 -0.90 -6.85
CA ALA A 47 -8.60 -0.35 -5.61
C ALA A 47 -7.55 -1.27 -4.99
N ASN A 48 -6.59 -0.69 -4.28
CA ASN A 48 -5.51 -1.43 -3.66
C ASN A 48 -5.93 -2.11 -2.36
N HIS A 49 -5.65 -3.40 -2.25
CA HIS A 49 -6.02 -4.22 -1.09
C HIS A 49 -5.14 -4.00 0.15
N GLU A 50 -3.99 -3.35 -0.01
CA GLU A 50 -3.09 -3.02 1.11
C GLU A 50 -3.39 -1.61 1.63
N VAL A 51 -3.44 -0.59 0.77
CA VAL A 51 -3.56 0.82 1.21
C VAL A 51 -4.95 1.43 0.99
N GLY A 52 -5.86 0.69 0.38
CA GLY A 52 -7.24 1.13 0.12
C GLY A 52 -7.40 2.08 -1.05
N THR A 53 -6.32 2.65 -1.60
CA THR A 53 -6.38 3.65 -2.69
C THR A 53 -7.15 3.16 -3.90
N GLU A 54 -8.17 3.92 -4.30
CA GLU A 54 -8.96 3.69 -5.51
C GLU A 54 -8.18 4.17 -6.74
N GLN A 55 -8.15 3.36 -7.80
CA GLN A 55 -7.42 3.69 -9.02
C GLN A 55 -8.32 4.47 -10.01
N PRO A 56 -7.74 5.31 -10.88
CA PRO A 56 -8.48 6.07 -11.90
C PRO A 56 -8.89 5.17 -13.09
N VAL A 57 -9.80 4.22 -12.83
CA VAL A 57 -10.18 3.19 -13.82
C VAL A 57 -10.84 3.80 -15.05
N ALA A 58 -11.67 4.83 -14.88
CA ALA A 58 -12.38 5.45 -16.00
C ALA A 58 -11.39 6.13 -16.96
N GLU A 59 -10.44 6.89 -16.43
CA GLU A 59 -9.42 7.60 -17.18
C GLU A 59 -8.47 6.63 -17.89
N VAL A 60 -8.04 5.57 -17.19
CA VAL A 60 -7.20 4.52 -17.79
C VAL A 60 -7.95 3.73 -18.86
N ALA A 61 -9.25 3.48 -18.67
CA ALA A 61 -10.07 2.83 -19.69
C ALA A 61 -10.16 3.66 -20.98
N GLU A 62 -10.32 4.99 -20.87
CA GLU A 62 -10.32 5.87 -22.04
C GLU A 62 -8.95 5.88 -22.75
N ALA A 63 -7.84 5.92 -22.00
CA ALA A 63 -6.49 5.82 -22.58
C ALA A 63 -6.29 4.47 -23.32
N CYS A 64 -6.69 3.36 -22.71
CA CYS A 64 -6.62 2.03 -23.33
C CYS A 64 -7.47 1.93 -24.59
N ARG A 65 -8.69 2.48 -24.55
CA ARG A 65 -9.61 2.53 -25.68
C ARG A 65 -9.04 3.35 -26.84
N ALA A 66 -8.45 4.51 -26.56
CA ALA A 66 -7.80 5.35 -27.58
C ALA A 66 -6.63 4.62 -28.26
N ALA A 67 -5.90 3.77 -27.52
CA ALA A 67 -4.82 2.93 -28.03
C ALA A 67 -5.29 1.61 -28.67
N GLY A 68 -6.57 1.27 -28.59
CA GLY A 68 -7.08 -0.03 -29.07
C GLY A 68 -6.64 -1.24 -28.22
N VAL A 69 -6.24 -1.00 -26.98
CA VAL A 69 -5.76 -2.02 -26.03
C VAL A 69 -6.89 -2.41 -25.07
N PRO A 70 -7.19 -3.71 -24.87
CA PRO A 70 -8.20 -4.11 -23.89
C PRO A 70 -7.68 -3.89 -22.46
N LEU A 71 -8.57 -3.41 -21.57
CA LEU A 71 -8.28 -3.25 -20.14
C LEU A 71 -8.97 -4.34 -19.31
N LEU A 72 -8.19 -5.13 -18.57
CA LEU A 72 -8.66 -6.00 -17.49
C LEU A 72 -8.61 -5.26 -16.16
N VAL A 73 -9.75 -5.17 -15.48
CA VAL A 73 -9.85 -4.59 -14.15
C VAL A 73 -10.01 -5.66 -13.08
N ASP A 74 -9.14 -5.67 -12.07
CA ASP A 74 -9.36 -6.47 -10.85
C ASP A 74 -10.21 -5.66 -9.87
N ALA A 75 -11.48 -6.02 -9.78
CA ALA A 75 -12.48 -5.38 -8.95
C ALA A 75 -12.67 -6.08 -7.60
N ALA A 76 -11.80 -7.01 -7.21
CA ALA A 76 -11.97 -7.82 -6.01
C ALA A 76 -12.24 -6.98 -4.75
N GLN A 77 -11.60 -5.83 -4.61
CA GLN A 77 -11.75 -4.97 -3.43
C GLN A 77 -12.89 -3.96 -3.51
N SER A 78 -13.31 -3.54 -4.71
CA SER A 78 -14.29 -2.46 -4.87
C SER A 78 -15.71 -2.95 -5.17
N LEU A 79 -15.87 -4.16 -5.72
CA LEU A 79 -17.15 -4.60 -6.29
C LEU A 79 -18.30 -4.67 -5.26
N GLY A 80 -17.97 -4.97 -4.01
CA GLY A 80 -18.92 -4.98 -2.89
C GLY A 80 -19.46 -3.58 -2.55
N TRP A 81 -18.68 -2.53 -2.82
CA TRP A 81 -19.03 -1.14 -2.52
C TRP A 81 -19.81 -0.47 -3.64
N GLY A 82 -19.59 -0.87 -4.89
CA GLY A 82 -20.26 -0.27 -6.04
C GLY A 82 -19.85 -0.85 -7.38
N PRO A 83 -20.49 -0.40 -8.47
CA PRO A 83 -20.01 -0.68 -9.82
C PRO A 83 -18.66 0.00 -10.05
N VAL A 84 -17.80 -0.64 -10.85
CA VAL A 84 -16.57 -0.01 -11.34
C VAL A 84 -16.89 0.75 -12.61
N GLU A 85 -16.67 2.07 -12.58
CA GLU A 85 -16.90 2.98 -13.70
C GLU A 85 -15.87 2.79 -14.84
N GLY A 86 -16.16 3.38 -15.99
CA GLY A 86 -15.29 3.34 -17.17
C GLY A 86 -15.60 2.23 -18.17
N ASP A 87 -15.06 2.38 -19.39
CA ASP A 87 -15.23 1.44 -20.50
C ASP A 87 -14.18 0.32 -20.51
N TRP A 88 -13.96 -0.30 -19.35
CA TRP A 88 -13.03 -1.45 -19.20
C TRP A 88 -13.44 -2.64 -20.08
N SER A 89 -12.52 -3.47 -20.55
CA SER A 89 -12.86 -4.58 -21.46
C SER A 89 -13.23 -5.87 -20.74
N LEU A 90 -12.51 -6.16 -19.65
CA LEU A 90 -12.74 -7.30 -18.77
C LEU A 90 -12.75 -6.83 -17.32
N LEU A 91 -13.51 -7.51 -16.46
CA LEU A 91 -13.52 -7.27 -15.02
C LEU A 91 -13.50 -8.61 -14.28
N THR A 92 -12.57 -8.77 -13.34
CA THR A 92 -12.46 -9.95 -12.48
C THR A 92 -12.74 -9.61 -11.03
N ALA A 93 -13.33 -10.52 -10.28
CA ALA A 93 -13.54 -10.37 -8.84
C ALA A 93 -13.75 -11.73 -8.15
N SER A 94 -13.63 -11.79 -6.83
CA SER A 94 -13.81 -13.04 -6.06
C SER A 94 -14.82 -12.89 -4.92
N ALA A 95 -15.73 -13.85 -4.78
CA ALA A 95 -16.90 -13.69 -3.93
C ALA A 95 -16.61 -13.55 -2.44
N HIS A 96 -15.55 -14.18 -1.96
CA HIS A 96 -15.09 -14.07 -0.57
C HIS A 96 -14.71 -12.64 -0.16
N LYS A 97 -14.54 -11.72 -1.10
CA LYS A 97 -14.27 -10.30 -0.80
C LYS A 97 -15.51 -9.49 -0.43
N TRP A 98 -16.70 -10.00 -0.70
CA TRP A 98 -17.96 -9.34 -0.37
C TRP A 98 -18.89 -10.23 0.46
N GLY A 99 -18.33 -11.16 1.23
CA GLY A 99 -19.07 -12.06 2.11
C GLY A 99 -19.66 -13.30 1.44
N GLY A 100 -19.38 -13.52 0.14
CA GLY A 100 -19.72 -14.76 -0.54
C GLY A 100 -18.76 -15.91 -0.21
N PRO A 101 -19.03 -17.14 -0.67
CA PRO A 101 -18.17 -18.28 -0.40
C PRO A 101 -16.81 -18.17 -1.11
N ALA A 102 -15.78 -18.77 -0.50
CA ALA A 102 -14.50 -19.00 -1.19
C ALA A 102 -14.66 -20.04 -2.33
N GLY A 103 -13.75 -20.00 -3.30
CA GLY A 103 -13.75 -20.95 -4.43
C GLY A 103 -14.68 -20.59 -5.59
N VAL A 104 -15.35 -19.42 -5.54
CA VAL A 104 -16.10 -18.86 -6.67
C VAL A 104 -15.66 -17.42 -6.94
N GLY A 105 -15.49 -17.12 -8.22
CA GLY A 105 -15.16 -15.79 -8.72
C GLY A 105 -15.98 -15.48 -9.97
N LEU A 106 -15.73 -14.31 -10.53
CA LEU A 106 -16.37 -13.87 -11.76
C LEU A 106 -15.34 -13.26 -12.70
N LEU A 107 -15.56 -13.49 -13.99
CA LEU A 107 -14.92 -12.77 -15.08
C LEU A 107 -16.02 -12.22 -15.98
N ALA A 108 -16.26 -10.91 -15.91
CA ALA A 108 -17.12 -10.21 -16.83
C ALA A 108 -16.33 -9.84 -18.10
N VAL A 109 -16.88 -10.16 -19.26
CA VAL A 109 -16.27 -9.85 -20.56
C VAL A 109 -17.25 -8.98 -21.35
N ARG A 110 -16.85 -7.77 -21.73
CA ARG A 110 -17.72 -6.91 -22.54
C ARG A 110 -17.97 -7.51 -23.92
N LYS A 111 -19.17 -7.24 -24.46
CA LYS A 111 -19.55 -7.70 -25.80
C LYS A 111 -18.56 -7.18 -26.84
N GLY A 112 -18.07 -8.07 -27.71
CA GLY A 112 -17.10 -7.73 -28.76
C GLY A 112 -15.63 -7.89 -28.35
N VAL A 113 -15.33 -8.05 -27.05
CA VAL A 113 -13.98 -8.36 -26.59
C VAL A 113 -13.67 -9.82 -26.88
N ARG A 114 -12.54 -10.06 -27.57
CA ARG A 114 -12.06 -11.42 -27.85
C ARG A 114 -11.45 -11.99 -26.58
N PHE A 115 -11.88 -13.18 -26.19
CA PHE A 115 -11.37 -13.91 -25.04
C PHE A 115 -11.33 -15.40 -25.37
N ALA A 116 -10.29 -16.08 -24.90
CA ALA A 116 -10.15 -17.53 -24.98
C ALA A 116 -10.04 -18.10 -23.56
N PRO A 117 -10.91 -19.04 -23.16
CA PRO A 117 -10.82 -19.68 -21.85
C PRO A 117 -9.53 -20.47 -21.70
N GLN A 118 -9.07 -20.61 -20.47
CA GLN A 118 -7.96 -21.51 -20.13
C GLN A 118 -8.49 -22.93 -19.93
N GLY A 119 -7.75 -23.93 -20.41
CA GLY A 119 -8.08 -25.34 -20.24
C GLY A 119 -8.80 -25.97 -21.45
N PRO A 120 -9.34 -27.19 -21.28
CA PRO A 120 -10.05 -27.91 -22.34
C PRO A 120 -11.30 -27.16 -22.80
N VAL A 121 -11.65 -27.32 -24.07
CA VAL A 121 -12.93 -26.83 -24.60
C VAL A 121 -14.05 -27.70 -24.03
N ASP A 122 -15.04 -27.06 -23.42
CA ASP A 122 -16.29 -27.65 -22.94
C ASP A 122 -17.45 -26.93 -23.65
N GLU A 123 -18.60 -27.56 -23.82
CA GLU A 123 -19.80 -26.91 -24.39
C GLU A 123 -20.55 -26.07 -23.33
N ARG A 124 -20.32 -26.35 -22.04
CA ARG A 124 -20.90 -25.61 -20.92
C ARG A 124 -20.48 -24.14 -20.92
N GLU A 125 -21.34 -23.30 -20.35
CA GLU A 125 -21.14 -21.83 -20.33
C GLU A 125 -20.84 -21.26 -21.74
N SER A 126 -21.41 -21.86 -22.80
CA SER A 126 -21.11 -21.51 -24.20
C SER A 126 -19.61 -21.57 -24.53
N GLY A 127 -18.89 -22.52 -23.94
CA GLY A 127 -17.45 -22.68 -24.05
C GLY A 127 -16.62 -21.61 -23.36
N ARG A 128 -17.17 -20.93 -22.34
CA ARG A 128 -16.45 -19.90 -21.57
C ARG A 128 -15.80 -20.42 -20.30
N ALA A 129 -16.28 -21.55 -19.78
CA ALA A 129 -15.71 -22.21 -18.62
C ALA A 129 -15.91 -23.72 -18.74
N ALA A 130 -14.88 -24.48 -18.37
CA ALA A 130 -14.92 -25.94 -18.38
C ALA A 130 -15.38 -26.51 -17.04
N GLY A 131 -16.00 -27.69 -17.08
CA GLY A 131 -16.43 -28.42 -15.88
C GLY A 131 -17.84 -28.08 -15.43
N PHE A 132 -18.34 -28.86 -14.46
CA PHE A 132 -19.67 -28.67 -13.91
C PHE A 132 -19.77 -27.40 -13.08
N GLU A 133 -20.88 -26.69 -13.25
CA GLU A 133 -21.16 -25.44 -12.59
C GLU A 133 -21.38 -25.67 -11.09
N ASN A 134 -20.68 -24.91 -10.25
CA ASN A 134 -20.96 -24.88 -8.82
C ASN A 134 -22.16 -23.96 -8.54
N ILE A 135 -23.36 -24.41 -8.95
CA ILE A 135 -24.60 -23.64 -8.84
C ILE A 135 -24.83 -23.10 -7.42
N PRO A 136 -24.65 -23.88 -6.33
CA PRO A 136 -24.80 -23.34 -4.97
C PRO A 136 -23.86 -22.17 -4.68
N ALA A 137 -22.57 -22.27 -5.05
CA ALA A 137 -21.61 -21.20 -4.82
C ALA A 137 -21.91 -19.96 -5.68
N ILE A 138 -22.35 -20.15 -6.93
CA ILE A 138 -22.74 -19.06 -7.84
C ILE A 138 -23.95 -18.30 -7.27
N VAL A 139 -24.99 -19.01 -6.84
CA VAL A 139 -26.18 -18.42 -6.24
C VAL A 139 -25.83 -17.68 -4.94
N ALA A 140 -25.01 -18.28 -4.07
CA ALA A 140 -24.56 -17.65 -2.84
C ALA A 140 -23.72 -16.40 -3.10
N ALA A 141 -22.82 -16.41 -4.09
CA ALA A 141 -22.02 -15.25 -4.47
C ALA A 141 -22.89 -14.08 -4.96
N ALA A 142 -23.90 -14.37 -5.79
CA ALA A 142 -24.83 -13.37 -6.30
C ALA A 142 -25.74 -12.82 -5.20
N ALA A 143 -26.27 -13.68 -4.32
CA ALA A 143 -27.10 -13.27 -3.19
C ALA A 143 -26.31 -12.38 -2.21
N SER A 144 -25.07 -12.76 -1.89
CA SER A 144 -24.20 -11.99 -0.99
C SER A 144 -23.86 -10.63 -1.59
N LEU A 145 -23.56 -10.56 -2.90
CA LEU A 145 -23.30 -9.29 -3.57
C LEU A 145 -24.51 -8.35 -3.56
N ARG A 146 -25.73 -8.89 -3.71
CA ARG A 146 -26.96 -8.08 -3.61
C ARG A 146 -27.18 -7.57 -2.20
N ALA A 147 -26.98 -8.43 -1.19
CA ALA A 147 -27.15 -8.07 0.21
C ALA A 147 -26.19 -6.95 0.61
N VAL A 148 -24.88 -7.12 0.38
CA VAL A 148 -23.89 -6.09 0.74
C VAL A 148 -24.14 -4.76 0.02
N ARG A 149 -24.53 -4.80 -1.26
CA ARG A 149 -24.78 -3.58 -2.04
C ARG A 149 -26.01 -2.81 -1.60
N ALA A 150 -26.97 -3.47 -0.96
CA ALA A 150 -28.16 -2.80 -0.43
C ALA A 150 -27.81 -1.82 0.70
N GLU A 151 -26.76 -2.11 1.46
CA GLU A 151 -26.33 -1.34 2.63
C GLU A 151 -24.99 -0.60 2.40
N ALA A 152 -24.31 -0.86 1.28
CA ALA A 152 -22.95 -0.41 1.02
C ALA A 152 -22.76 1.12 1.12
N ALA A 153 -23.72 1.92 0.68
CA ALA A 153 -23.59 3.38 0.71
C ALA A 153 -23.61 3.93 2.14
N GLU A 154 -24.55 3.47 2.97
CA GLU A 154 -24.65 3.86 4.38
C GLU A 154 -23.45 3.36 5.17
N GLU A 155 -23.10 2.09 4.99
CA GLU A 155 -21.96 1.50 5.69
C GLU A 155 -20.63 2.11 5.25
N ALA A 156 -20.48 2.51 3.98
CA ALA A 156 -19.29 3.22 3.53
C ALA A 156 -19.10 4.56 4.24
N LEU A 157 -20.18 5.30 4.53
CA LEU A 157 -20.10 6.55 5.29
C LEU A 157 -19.61 6.28 6.72
N ARG A 158 -20.20 5.28 7.38
CA ARG A 158 -19.85 4.90 8.74
C ARG A 158 -18.40 4.43 8.86
N LEU A 159 -17.97 3.54 7.96
CA LEU A 159 -16.59 3.05 7.95
C LEU A 159 -15.59 4.15 7.58
N ARG A 160 -15.93 5.08 6.68
CA ARG A 160 -15.07 6.24 6.38
C ARG A 160 -14.83 7.10 7.62
N GLU A 161 -15.86 7.31 8.45
CA GLU A 161 -15.70 8.04 9.71
C GLU A 161 -14.76 7.28 10.66
N LEU A 162 -14.98 5.98 10.87
CA LEU A 162 -14.16 5.17 11.76
C LEU A 162 -12.71 5.07 11.28
N THR A 163 -12.49 4.87 9.99
CA THR A 163 -11.14 4.86 9.41
C THR A 163 -10.48 6.23 9.49
N GLU A 164 -11.21 7.33 9.32
CA GLU A 164 -10.65 8.68 9.50
C GLU A 164 -10.21 8.91 10.94
N ARG A 165 -10.96 8.43 11.94
CA ARG A 165 -10.52 8.48 13.34
C ARG A 165 -9.21 7.75 13.55
N ILE A 166 -9.03 6.57 12.95
CA ILE A 166 -7.76 5.83 13.00
C ILE A 166 -6.65 6.66 12.35
N ARG A 167 -6.86 7.14 11.13
CA ARG A 167 -5.87 7.94 10.38
C ARG A 167 -5.42 9.19 11.14
N VAL A 168 -6.31 9.85 11.88
CA VAL A 168 -5.99 11.06 12.65
C VAL A 168 -5.38 10.77 14.02
N ARG A 169 -5.88 9.75 14.73
CA ARG A 169 -5.48 9.53 16.13
C ARG A 169 -4.22 8.69 16.26
N VAL A 170 -3.96 7.73 15.38
CA VAL A 170 -2.76 6.89 15.46
C VAL A 170 -1.48 7.73 15.43
N PRO A 171 -1.27 8.68 14.49
CA PRO A 171 -0.06 9.51 14.46
C PRO A 171 0.10 10.44 15.68
N ARG A 172 -1.00 10.74 16.39
CA ARG A 172 -0.97 11.57 17.61
C ARG A 172 -0.64 10.76 18.85
N ALA A 173 -1.06 9.50 18.88
CA ALA A 173 -0.89 8.61 20.03
C ALA A 173 0.40 7.79 19.96
N VAL A 174 0.93 7.56 18.76
CA VAL A 174 2.11 6.74 18.52
C VAL A 174 3.16 7.57 17.78
N PRO A 175 4.32 7.86 18.40
CA PRO A 175 5.43 8.55 17.73
C PRO A 175 5.97 7.74 16.55
N ASP A 176 6.53 8.43 15.56
CA ASP A 176 7.18 7.82 14.39
C ASP A 176 6.26 6.87 13.61
N VAL A 177 5.05 7.34 13.31
CA VAL A 177 4.08 6.64 12.46
C VAL A 177 3.82 7.39 11.16
N GLU A 178 3.80 6.66 10.05
CA GLU A 178 3.34 7.14 8.75
C GLU A 178 2.04 6.43 8.36
N VAL A 179 0.95 7.18 8.20
CA VAL A 179 -0.30 6.66 7.61
C VAL A 179 -0.20 6.79 6.09
N VAL A 180 -0.45 5.71 5.36
CA VAL A 180 -0.26 5.63 3.90
C VAL A 180 -1.60 5.52 3.16
N GLY A 181 -1.54 5.64 1.82
CA GLY A 181 -2.70 5.61 0.94
C GLY A 181 -3.39 6.97 0.77
N ASP A 182 -4.18 7.09 -0.29
CA ASP A 182 -4.85 8.34 -0.66
C ASP A 182 -5.85 8.81 0.43
N PRO A 183 -5.76 10.07 0.91
CA PRO A 183 -6.60 10.57 1.99
C PRO A 183 -8.05 10.89 1.55
N VAL A 184 -8.39 10.75 0.28
CA VAL A 184 -9.72 11.05 -0.27
C VAL A 184 -10.26 9.85 -1.05
N ARG A 185 -9.56 9.41 -2.09
CA ARG A 185 -9.97 8.33 -2.99
C ARG A 185 -9.49 6.98 -2.46
N ARG A 186 -10.21 6.47 -1.47
CA ARG A 186 -9.91 5.19 -0.82
C ARG A 186 -11.17 4.38 -0.51
N LEU A 187 -10.99 3.07 -0.41
CA LEU A 187 -11.97 2.15 0.14
C LEU A 187 -12.36 2.57 1.57
N PRO A 188 -13.63 2.40 1.97
CA PRO A 188 -14.15 2.97 3.20
C PRO A 188 -13.62 2.28 4.47
N GLY A 189 -13.23 1.00 4.39
CA GLY A 189 -12.86 0.18 5.55
C GLY A 189 -11.37 -0.14 5.68
N VAL A 190 -10.49 0.47 4.89
CA VAL A 190 -9.05 0.12 4.89
C VAL A 190 -8.21 1.30 5.38
N VAL A 191 -7.36 1.04 6.37
CA VAL A 191 -6.31 1.97 6.81
C VAL A 191 -5.01 1.19 6.97
N THR A 192 -3.94 1.76 6.44
CA THR A 192 -2.60 1.21 6.61
C THR A 192 -1.68 2.27 7.14
N PHE A 193 -0.86 1.88 8.11
CA PHE A 193 0.16 2.73 8.70
C PHE A 193 1.39 1.92 9.06
N SER A 194 2.53 2.60 9.13
CA SER A 194 3.83 2.02 9.44
C SER A 194 4.36 2.62 10.73
N CYS A 195 4.65 1.79 11.72
CA CYS A 195 5.29 2.18 12.97
C CYS A 195 6.80 1.94 12.85
N LEU A 196 7.61 3.00 12.87
CA LEU A 196 9.07 2.82 12.82
C LEU A 196 9.60 2.12 14.08
N TYR A 197 10.71 1.41 13.91
CA TYR A 197 11.41 0.65 14.96
C TYR A 197 10.58 -0.48 15.57
N VAL A 198 9.66 -1.01 14.77
CA VAL A 198 8.74 -2.07 15.16
C VAL A 198 8.81 -3.15 14.10
N ASP A 199 9.08 -4.37 14.53
CA ASP A 199 8.85 -5.52 13.67
C ASP A 199 7.34 -5.75 13.52
N GLY A 200 6.86 -5.78 12.28
CA GLY A 200 5.44 -5.86 11.97
C GLY A 200 4.80 -7.16 12.46
N GLU A 201 5.49 -8.30 12.33
CA GLU A 201 5.00 -9.59 12.80
C GLU A 201 4.86 -9.62 14.32
N THR A 202 5.85 -9.08 15.03
CA THR A 202 5.82 -8.95 16.49
C THR A 202 4.66 -8.07 16.95
N LEU A 203 4.42 -6.93 16.28
CA LEU A 203 3.26 -6.08 16.60
C LEU A 203 1.93 -6.77 16.33
N LEU A 204 1.82 -7.51 15.23
CA LEU A 204 0.64 -8.33 14.92
C LEU A 204 0.37 -9.35 16.04
N HIS A 205 1.41 -10.02 16.55
CA HIS A 205 1.29 -10.96 17.66
C HIS A 205 0.87 -10.29 18.98
N GLU A 206 1.39 -9.10 19.29
CA GLU A 206 0.95 -8.37 20.49
C GLU A 206 -0.51 -7.91 20.36
N LEU A 207 -0.94 -7.46 19.18
CA LEU A 207 -2.33 -7.09 18.93
C LEU A 207 -3.27 -8.31 18.98
N ASP A 208 -2.84 -9.48 18.51
CA ASP A 208 -3.60 -10.73 18.61
C ASP A 208 -3.83 -11.14 20.08
N ARG A 209 -2.82 -10.97 20.95
CA ARG A 209 -2.95 -11.20 22.40
C ARG A 209 -3.97 -10.27 23.06
N GLU A 210 -4.12 -9.07 22.52
CA GLU A 210 -5.14 -8.10 22.92
C GLU A 210 -6.50 -8.34 22.22
N GLY A 211 -6.62 -9.42 21.44
CA GLY A 211 -7.85 -9.83 20.78
C GLY A 211 -8.16 -9.09 19.48
N PHE A 212 -7.14 -8.55 18.79
CA PHE A 212 -7.30 -7.90 17.48
C PHE A 212 -6.66 -8.73 16.36
N SER A 213 -7.44 -9.03 15.33
CA SER A 213 -6.93 -9.62 14.09
C SER A 213 -6.68 -8.51 13.07
N VAL A 214 -5.41 -8.20 12.83
CA VAL A 214 -4.95 -7.25 11.81
C VAL A 214 -3.99 -7.94 10.85
N SER A 215 -3.70 -7.32 9.71
CA SER A 215 -2.72 -7.85 8.75
C SER A 215 -1.50 -6.96 8.65
N SER A 216 -0.40 -7.48 8.11
CA SER A 216 0.69 -6.70 7.57
C SER A 216 0.68 -6.86 6.03
N GLY A 217 1.05 -5.82 5.30
CA GLY A 217 1.32 -5.85 3.86
C GLY A 217 2.43 -6.82 3.44
N SER A 218 3.18 -7.37 4.40
CA SER A 218 4.14 -8.46 4.19
C SER A 218 3.48 -9.86 4.28
N SER A 219 2.24 -9.96 4.79
CA SER A 219 1.65 -11.22 5.30
C SER A 219 1.16 -12.22 4.25
N CYS A 220 1.63 -12.20 3.00
CA CYS A 220 1.33 -13.27 2.03
C CYS A 220 2.54 -14.02 1.48
N THR A 221 3.76 -13.76 1.97
CA THR A 221 4.92 -14.62 1.70
C THR A 221 5.62 -14.97 3.01
N SER A 222 5.13 -16.00 3.68
CA SER A 222 5.64 -16.55 4.95
C SER A 222 7.06 -17.17 4.85
N SER A 223 7.90 -16.70 3.93
CA SER A 223 9.22 -17.29 3.66
C SER A 223 10.30 -16.29 3.29
N THR A 224 9.97 -15.00 3.13
CA THR A 224 10.99 -13.98 2.83
C THR A 224 10.65 -12.69 3.55
N LEU A 225 11.63 -12.10 4.26
CA LEU A 225 11.59 -10.78 4.91
C LEU A 225 11.49 -9.64 3.88
N THR A 226 10.69 -9.83 2.83
CA THR A 226 10.62 -8.91 1.70
C THR A 226 9.58 -7.85 2.03
N PRO A 227 9.95 -6.55 2.02
CA PRO A 227 9.00 -5.47 2.28
C PRO A 227 7.86 -5.51 1.27
N SER A 228 6.67 -5.06 1.68
CA SER A 228 5.49 -4.95 0.80
C SER A 228 5.88 -4.31 -0.53
N HIS A 229 5.61 -5.03 -1.63
CA HIS A 229 5.86 -4.52 -2.97
C HIS A 229 5.02 -3.27 -3.27
N VAL A 230 3.82 -3.13 -2.65
CA VAL A 230 2.97 -1.95 -2.76
C VAL A 230 3.62 -0.75 -2.08
N LEU A 231 4.02 -0.90 -0.81
CA LEU A 231 4.64 0.20 -0.05
C LEU A 231 5.98 0.62 -0.67
N ARG A 232 6.74 -0.36 -1.18
CA ARG A 232 7.96 -0.10 -1.96
C ARG A 232 7.66 0.68 -3.24
N ALA A 233 6.63 0.30 -3.99
CA ALA A 233 6.24 1.02 -5.22
C ALA A 233 5.80 2.46 -4.94
N MET A 234 5.18 2.70 -3.78
CA MET A 234 4.79 4.04 -3.32
C MET A 234 5.97 4.88 -2.78
N GLY A 235 7.13 4.26 -2.53
CA GLY A 235 8.28 4.93 -1.89
C GLY A 235 8.00 5.38 -0.45
N VAL A 236 7.14 4.65 0.26
CA VAL A 236 6.76 4.92 1.67
C VAL A 236 7.39 3.90 2.62
N LEU A 237 7.31 4.15 3.92
CA LEU A 237 7.86 3.24 4.92
C LEU A 237 7.11 1.90 4.92
N SER A 238 7.86 0.80 4.87
CA SER A 238 7.30 -0.56 4.91
C SER A 238 7.56 -1.30 6.22
N GLU A 239 8.45 -0.79 7.06
CA GLU A 239 8.75 -1.37 8.38
C GLU A 239 7.58 -1.17 9.35
N GLY A 240 7.30 -2.17 10.19
CA GLY A 240 6.24 -2.09 11.20
C GLY A 240 4.86 -1.80 10.62
N ASN A 241 4.61 -2.19 9.37
CA ASN A 241 3.37 -1.88 8.68
C ASN A 241 2.20 -2.73 9.21
N VAL A 242 1.09 -2.05 9.48
CA VAL A 242 -0.17 -2.62 9.96
C VAL A 242 -1.28 -2.15 9.03
N ARG A 243 -2.01 -3.12 8.46
CA ARG A 243 -3.26 -2.91 7.74
C ARG A 243 -4.43 -3.29 8.63
N VAL A 244 -5.24 -2.29 8.95
CA VAL A 244 -6.54 -2.44 9.59
C VAL A 244 -7.62 -2.51 8.50
N SER A 245 -8.38 -3.60 8.50
CA SER A 245 -9.53 -3.80 7.62
C SER A 245 -10.78 -3.95 8.46
N LEU A 246 -11.62 -2.91 8.49
CA LEU A 246 -12.83 -2.88 9.28
C LEU A 246 -13.93 -3.71 8.60
N PRO A 247 -14.51 -4.71 9.29
CA PRO A 247 -15.62 -5.48 8.76
C PRO A 247 -16.92 -4.66 8.77
N LEU A 248 -17.89 -5.10 7.97
CA LEU A 248 -19.25 -4.55 7.99
C LEU A 248 -19.85 -4.68 9.39
N GLY A 249 -20.48 -3.61 9.88
CA GLY A 249 -21.13 -3.60 11.19
C GLY A 249 -20.16 -3.59 12.38
N VAL A 250 -18.85 -3.34 12.19
CA VAL A 250 -17.89 -3.20 13.31
C VAL A 250 -18.40 -2.20 14.35
N ALA A 251 -18.35 -2.54 15.63
CA ALA A 251 -18.76 -1.62 16.69
C ALA A 251 -17.77 -0.45 16.82
N GLU A 252 -18.28 0.76 17.07
CA GLU A 252 -17.43 1.94 17.27
C GLU A 252 -16.52 1.74 18.49
N GLU A 253 -17.04 1.08 19.52
CA GLU A 253 -16.33 0.76 20.75
C GLU A 253 -15.10 -0.13 20.51
N GLU A 254 -15.14 -1.04 19.53
CA GLU A 254 -13.98 -1.86 19.17
C GLU A 254 -12.89 -1.03 18.51
N VAL A 255 -13.25 -0.02 17.72
CA VAL A 255 -12.29 0.92 17.12
C VAL A 255 -11.66 1.81 18.20
N GLU A 256 -12.45 2.28 19.15
CA GLU A 256 -11.96 3.06 20.30
C GLU A 256 -11.07 2.20 21.23
N ARG A 257 -11.41 0.92 21.43
CA ARG A 257 -10.56 -0.05 22.14
C ARG A 257 -9.22 -0.24 21.43
N PHE A 258 -9.23 -0.42 20.12
CA PHE A 258 -8.02 -0.55 19.30
C PHE A 258 -7.11 0.68 19.46
N LEU A 259 -7.68 1.88 19.36
CA LEU A 259 -6.94 3.14 19.53
C LEU A 259 -6.35 3.33 20.93
N THR A 260 -6.99 2.76 21.95
CA THR A 260 -6.51 2.77 23.33
C THR A 260 -5.35 1.80 23.54
N VAL A 261 -5.42 0.61 22.94
CA VAL A 261 -4.43 -0.46 23.11
C VAL A 261 -3.17 -0.24 22.27
N LEU A 262 -3.32 0.26 21.04
CA LEU A 262 -2.24 0.34 20.06
C LEU A 262 -0.96 1.02 20.57
N PRO A 263 -1.01 2.17 21.28
CA PRO A 263 0.21 2.81 21.78
C PRO A 263 1.00 1.95 22.76
N GLY A 264 0.31 1.23 23.64
CA GLY A 264 0.94 0.31 24.60
C GLY A 264 1.56 -0.90 23.91
N ALA A 265 0.87 -1.46 22.91
CA ALA A 265 1.40 -2.55 22.10
C ALA A 265 2.67 -2.12 21.34
N VAL A 266 2.67 -0.96 20.69
CA VAL A 266 3.83 -0.42 19.98
C VAL A 266 5.00 -0.15 20.94
N ALA A 267 4.74 0.44 22.10
CA ALA A 267 5.78 0.70 23.11
C ALA A 267 6.43 -0.59 23.63
N SER A 268 5.61 -1.61 23.92
CA SER A 268 6.07 -2.95 24.35
C SER A 268 7.00 -3.59 23.32
N VAL A 269 6.66 -3.50 22.02
CA VAL A 269 7.53 -4.05 20.96
C VAL A 269 8.83 -3.27 20.82
N ARG A 270 8.76 -1.93 20.88
CA ARG A 270 9.96 -1.07 20.82
C ARG A 270 10.92 -1.36 21.97
N GLU A 271 10.42 -1.56 23.18
CA GLU A 271 11.23 -1.90 24.35
C GLU A 271 11.93 -3.26 24.18
N LYS A 272 11.21 -4.29 23.73
CA LYS A 272 11.77 -5.64 23.50
C LYS A 272 12.88 -5.66 22.44
N LEU A 273 12.82 -4.75 21.46
CA LEU A 273 13.80 -4.64 20.38
C LEU A 273 14.96 -3.68 20.68
N GLY A 274 14.96 -3.01 21.85
CA GLY A 274 15.97 -2.01 22.18
C GLY A 274 15.93 -0.79 21.25
N ALA A 275 14.76 -0.45 20.70
CA ALA A 275 14.58 0.68 19.82
C ALA A 275 14.95 2.00 20.54
N PRO A 276 15.61 2.97 19.85
CA PRO A 276 16.03 4.20 20.48
C PRO A 276 14.82 4.99 21.00
N VAL A 277 14.88 5.38 22.28
CA VAL A 277 13.95 6.35 22.87
C VAL A 277 14.22 7.70 22.21
N ALA A 278 13.17 8.37 21.72
CA ALA A 278 13.28 9.66 21.01
C ALA A 278 14.19 10.64 21.78
N SER A 279 15.34 11.00 21.20
CA SER A 279 16.25 11.98 21.78
C SER A 279 15.76 13.40 21.45
N GLU A 280 15.63 14.25 22.46
CA GLU A 280 15.30 15.66 22.30
C GLU A 280 16.29 16.35 21.36
N VAL A 281 15.80 16.87 20.23
CA VAL A 281 16.60 17.60 19.25
C VAL A 281 16.84 19.02 19.77
N ALA A 282 18.06 19.31 20.19
CA ALA A 282 18.48 20.67 20.54
C ALA A 282 18.70 21.51 19.27
N ARG A 283 18.13 22.73 19.25
CA ARG A 283 18.26 23.68 18.14
C ARG A 283 19.40 24.67 18.43
N GLU A 284 20.49 24.58 17.69
CA GLU A 284 21.47 25.67 17.54
C GLU A 284 21.24 26.40 16.20
N GLU A 285 21.51 27.70 16.19
CA GLU A 285 21.05 28.64 15.16
C GLU A 285 21.39 28.21 13.71
N ASN A 286 20.33 28.04 12.90
CA ASN A 286 20.29 27.78 11.46
C ASN A 286 20.85 26.44 10.93
N VAL A 287 21.25 25.50 11.79
CA VAL A 287 21.57 24.12 11.39
C VAL A 287 20.90 23.14 12.32
N LEU A 288 19.98 22.32 11.80
CA LEU A 288 19.35 21.28 12.60
C LEU A 288 20.31 20.09 12.71
N VAL A 289 20.71 19.74 13.93
CA VAL A 289 21.64 18.64 14.18
C VAL A 289 20.88 17.36 14.50
N VAL A 290 21.21 16.29 13.79
CA VAL A 290 20.73 14.93 14.01
C VAL A 290 21.87 14.11 14.59
N ASP A 291 21.75 13.70 15.85
CA ASP A 291 22.72 12.81 16.47
C ASP A 291 22.36 11.33 16.20
N SER A 292 23.17 10.67 15.38
CA SER A 292 23.09 9.25 15.06
C SER A 292 24.37 8.50 15.43
N LEU A 293 25.18 9.02 16.35
CA LEU A 293 26.37 8.34 16.85
C LEU A 293 26.00 7.03 17.56
N GLY A 294 26.76 5.97 17.28
CA GLY A 294 26.50 4.61 17.77
C GLY A 294 25.34 3.91 17.05
N LYS A 295 24.66 4.56 16.10
CA LYS A 295 23.56 3.98 15.31
C LYS A 295 24.09 3.52 13.96
N ARG A 296 23.66 2.34 13.49
CA ARG A 296 24.07 1.77 12.19
C ARG A 296 23.01 1.96 11.12
N CYS A 297 23.41 1.84 9.85
CA CYS A 297 22.51 1.85 8.71
C CYS A 297 21.30 0.92 8.93
N PRO A 298 20.07 1.37 8.62
CA PRO A 298 19.72 2.61 7.90
C PRO A 298 19.43 3.83 8.78
N ILE A 299 19.73 3.78 10.08
CA ILE A 299 19.22 4.76 11.06
C ILE A 299 19.63 6.22 10.76
N PRO A 300 20.89 6.55 10.40
CA PRO A 300 21.27 7.93 10.09
C PRO A 300 20.42 8.57 8.98
N VAL A 301 20.04 7.77 7.97
CA VAL A 301 19.21 8.23 6.84
C VAL A 301 17.74 8.40 7.26
N ILE A 302 17.23 7.53 8.13
CA ILE A 302 15.86 7.63 8.65
C ILE A 302 15.71 8.91 9.48
N GLU A 303 16.63 9.18 10.40
CA GLU A 303 16.57 10.39 11.23
C GLU A 303 16.70 11.66 10.38
N LEU A 304 17.56 11.66 9.36
CA LEU A 304 17.61 12.74 8.36
C LEU A 304 16.26 12.95 7.67
N ALA A 305 15.62 11.87 7.21
CA ALA A 305 14.38 11.94 6.46
C ALA A 305 13.21 12.50 7.29
N LYS A 306 13.21 12.29 8.61
CA LYS A 306 12.19 12.84 9.52
C LYS A 306 12.28 14.35 9.61
N VAL A 307 13.49 14.87 9.79
CA VAL A 307 13.70 16.27 10.16
C VAL A 307 13.85 17.20 8.96
N ILE A 308 14.20 16.68 7.78
CA ILE A 308 14.46 17.51 6.60
C ILE A 308 13.25 18.38 6.23
N GLY A 309 12.03 17.87 6.45
CA GLY A 309 10.78 18.58 6.17
C GLY A 309 10.51 19.76 7.12
N ASP A 310 11.13 19.76 8.30
CA ASP A 310 10.99 20.80 9.31
C ASP A 310 12.00 21.94 9.13
N VAL A 311 13.04 21.71 8.31
CA VAL A 311 14.03 22.72 7.95
C VAL A 311 13.49 23.57 6.80
N PRO A 312 13.58 24.91 6.84
CA PRO A 312 13.16 25.76 5.72
C PRO A 312 13.93 25.42 4.45
N VAL A 313 13.35 25.69 3.28
CA VAL A 313 14.06 25.56 2.00
C VAL A 313 15.34 26.40 2.04
N SER A 314 16.45 25.83 1.55
CA SER A 314 17.84 26.31 1.71
C SER A 314 18.48 26.15 3.08
N GLY A 315 17.74 25.67 4.09
CA GLY A 315 18.28 25.36 5.42
C GLY A 315 19.10 24.08 5.45
N LEU A 316 19.91 23.92 6.49
CA LEU A 316 20.88 22.83 6.64
C LEU A 316 20.48 21.85 7.74
N VAL A 317 20.64 20.55 7.44
CA VAL A 317 20.65 19.46 8.41
C VAL A 317 22.07 18.92 8.51
N ARG A 318 22.55 18.72 9.75
CA ARG A 318 23.85 18.12 10.06
C ARG A 318 23.63 16.77 10.75
N VAL A 319 23.98 15.68 10.08
CA VAL A 319 23.84 14.31 10.61
C VAL A 319 25.17 13.83 11.14
N LEU A 320 25.27 13.61 12.46
CA LEU A 320 26.45 13.01 13.09
C LEU A 320 26.32 11.48 13.02
N SER A 321 27.31 10.80 12.44
CA SER A 321 27.33 9.34 12.34
C SER A 321 28.75 8.79 12.38
N ASP A 322 28.98 7.74 13.15
CA ASP A 322 30.22 6.95 13.19
C ASP A 322 30.12 5.66 12.36
N ASP A 323 28.98 5.42 11.70
CA ASP A 323 28.80 4.35 10.74
C ASP A 323 29.43 4.68 9.38
N GLU A 324 30.26 3.77 8.86
CA GLU A 324 30.91 3.89 7.55
C GLU A 324 29.89 3.84 6.39
N ALA A 325 28.77 3.14 6.56
CA ALA A 325 27.75 3.03 5.52
C ALA A 325 27.02 4.38 5.27
N ALA A 326 26.92 5.24 6.29
CA ALA A 326 26.33 6.57 6.16
C ALA A 326 26.99 7.41 5.06
N ARG A 327 28.28 7.17 4.78
CA ARG A 327 29.04 7.85 3.72
C ARG A 327 28.50 7.58 2.32
N LEU A 328 27.91 6.40 2.11
CA LEU A 328 27.31 6.00 0.85
C LEU A 328 25.80 6.28 0.85
N ASP A 329 25.14 6.02 1.97
CA ASP A 329 23.68 6.04 2.04
C ASP A 329 23.10 7.45 2.09
N ILE A 330 23.75 8.40 2.77
CA ILE A 330 23.27 9.79 2.88
C ILE A 330 23.28 10.49 1.52
N PRO A 331 24.37 10.45 0.72
CA PRO A 331 24.35 11.00 -0.64
C PRO A 331 23.33 10.32 -1.55
N ALA A 332 23.20 8.98 -1.48
CA ALA A 332 22.24 8.23 -2.27
C ALA A 332 20.79 8.62 -1.95
N TRP A 333 20.48 8.79 -0.66
CA TRP A 333 19.17 9.27 -0.21
C TRP A 333 18.90 10.72 -0.66
N CYS A 334 19.90 11.60 -0.59
CA CYS A 334 19.76 12.98 -1.06
C CYS A 334 19.40 13.02 -2.54
N ALA A 335 20.09 12.23 -3.38
CA ALA A 335 19.78 12.10 -4.80
C ALA A 335 18.35 11.57 -5.03
N MET A 336 17.94 10.54 -4.27
CA MET A 336 16.61 9.96 -4.36
C MET A 336 15.49 10.94 -3.94
N ARG A 337 15.75 11.80 -2.95
CA ARG A 337 14.75 12.74 -2.38
C ARG A 337 14.88 14.16 -2.91
N ASN A 338 15.70 14.36 -3.95
CA ASN A 338 15.97 15.64 -4.59
C ASN A 338 16.42 16.73 -3.59
N GLN A 339 17.28 16.33 -2.65
CA GLN A 339 17.94 17.21 -1.68
C GLN A 339 19.42 17.36 -2.05
N GLU A 340 20.06 18.44 -1.61
CA GLU A 340 21.47 18.70 -1.92
C GLU A 340 22.36 18.12 -0.82
N TYR A 341 23.24 17.19 -1.18
CA TYR A 341 24.33 16.77 -0.30
C TYR A 341 25.49 17.78 -0.42
N VAL A 342 25.75 18.52 0.66
CA VAL A 342 26.72 19.63 0.68
C VAL A 342 28.14 19.11 0.92
N GLY A 343 28.28 18.04 1.70
CA GLY A 343 29.57 17.42 1.99
C GLY A 343 29.62 16.78 3.37
N GLU A 344 30.83 16.36 3.76
CA GLU A 344 31.13 15.79 5.07
C GLU A 344 32.26 16.56 5.75
N GLU A 345 32.20 16.70 7.06
CA GLU A 345 33.23 17.32 7.90
C GLU A 345 33.56 16.43 9.10
N PRO A 346 34.81 16.44 9.61
CA PRO A 346 35.16 15.69 10.81
C PRO A 346 34.42 16.23 12.03
N ALA A 347 33.93 15.33 12.89
CA ALA A 347 33.29 15.64 14.16
C ALA A 347 34.09 15.04 15.33
N ASP A 348 33.81 15.48 16.57
CA ASP A 348 34.48 14.97 17.79
C ASP A 348 34.39 13.44 17.94
N LYS A 349 33.30 12.85 17.41
CA LYS A 349 33.12 11.42 17.21
C LYS A 349 32.48 11.21 15.83
N GLY A 350 33.08 10.36 15.01
CA GLY A 350 32.57 10.04 13.67
C GLY A 350 32.68 11.20 12.66
N THR A 351 31.73 11.25 11.74
CA THR A 351 31.66 12.21 10.63
C THR A 351 30.33 12.96 10.69
N ALA A 352 30.37 14.27 10.42
CA ALA A 352 29.17 15.07 10.25
C ALA A 352 28.87 15.24 8.76
N TYR A 353 27.71 14.77 8.33
CA TYR A 353 27.21 14.89 6.96
C TYR A 353 26.26 16.08 6.86
N LEU A 354 26.48 16.96 5.89
CA LEU A 354 25.72 18.20 5.68
C LEU A 354 24.78 18.05 4.48
N ILE A 355 23.50 18.28 4.72
CA ILE A 355 22.44 18.20 3.72
C ILE A 355 21.69 19.53 3.70
N ARG A 356 21.50 20.09 2.51
CA ARG A 356 20.66 21.28 2.30
C ARG A 356 19.32 20.87 1.72
N ARG A 357 18.25 21.39 2.32
CA ARG A 357 16.91 21.22 1.77
C ARG A 357 16.73 22.05 0.51
N VAL A 358 16.34 21.42 -0.60
CA VAL A 358 16.12 22.10 -1.90
C VAL A 358 14.64 22.38 -2.16
N SER A 359 13.73 21.53 -1.68
CA SER A 359 12.27 21.63 -1.91
C SER A 359 11.46 21.30 -0.66
#